data_AF-A0A945R5B6-F1
#
_entry.id   AF-A0A945R5B6-F1
#
_cell.length_a   1.000
_cell.length_b   1.000
_cell.length_c   1.000
_cell.angle_alpha   90.00
_cell.angle_beta   90.00
_cell.angle_gamma   90.00
#
_symmetry.space_group_name_H-M   'P 1'
#
loop_
_entity.id
_entity.type
_entity.pdbx_description
1 polymer ?
#
loop_
_entity_poly.entity_id
_entity_poly.type
_entity_poly.pdbx_seq_one_letter_code
_entity_poly.pdbx_strand_id
1 'polypeptide(L)'
;IVGDVRGAGYFYGIELVKDKETRETFNDDECERLLRGFLSKALFDNGLYCRADDRGDPVIQLAPPLTIGQKEFDEIESTLRIVLTQALEVL
;
A
#
# COMPACT_ATOMS: atom_id res chain seq x y z
N ILE A 1 8.24 -6.28 -1.45
CA ILE A 1 7.87 -5.09 -0.67
C ILE A 1 6.81 -5.32 0.39
N VAL A 2 5.75 -6.11 0.18
CA VAL A 2 4.79 -6.37 1.29
C VAL A 2 5.44 -7.21 2.39
N GLY A 3 5.58 -6.64 3.59
CA GLY A 3 6.18 -7.25 4.78
C GLY A 3 5.14 -7.88 5.72
N ASP A 4 4.02 -7.18 5.93
CA ASP A 4 2.91 -7.66 6.75
C ASP A 4 1.56 -7.14 6.22
N VAL A 5 0.49 -7.90 6.45
CA VAL A 5 -0.88 -7.50 6.15
C VAL A 5 -1.71 -7.74 7.40
N ARG A 6 -2.18 -6.65 8.01
CA ARG A 6 -2.89 -6.68 9.29
C ARG A 6 -4.15 -5.83 9.24
N GLY A 7 -5.15 -6.20 10.02
CA GLY A 7 -6.41 -5.49 10.07
C GLY A 7 -7.55 -6.32 10.62
N ALA A 8 -8.70 -5.68 10.79
CA ALA A 8 -9.94 -6.32 11.20
C ALA A 8 -11.15 -5.57 10.62
N GLY A 9 -12.19 -6.33 10.24
CA GLY A 9 -13.40 -5.75 9.66
C GLY A 9 -13.12 -5.08 8.31
N TYR A 10 -13.28 -3.75 8.24
CA TYR A 10 -13.09 -2.94 7.03
C TYR A 10 -11.90 -1.97 7.19
N PHE A 11 -10.92 -2.31 8.03
CA PHE A 11 -9.74 -1.49 8.28
C PHE A 11 -8.48 -2.33 8.21
N TYR A 12 -7.66 -2.09 7.19
CA TYR A 12 -6.46 -2.87 6.89
C TYR A 12 -5.25 -1.95 6.67
N GLY A 13 -4.10 -2.43 7.14
CA GLY A 13 -2.79 -1.88 6.84
C GLY A 13 -1.93 -2.92 6.11
N ILE A 14 -1.33 -2.51 5.01
CA ILE A 14 -0.35 -3.28 4.25
C ILE A 14 1.01 -2.62 4.47
N GLU A 15 1.83 -3.24 5.32
CA GLU A 15 3.16 -2.74 5.63
C GLU A 15 4.13 -3.05 4.51
N LEU A 16 4.95 -2.07 4.17
CA LEU A 16 5.97 -2.16 3.14
C LEU A 16 7.35 -2.25 3.79
N VAL A 17 8.14 -3.21 3.37
CA VAL A 17 9.52 -3.43 3.80
C VAL A 17 10.42 -3.59 2.59
N LYS A 18 11.69 -3.23 2.75
CA LYS A 18 12.75 -3.42 1.76
C LYS A 18 13.09 -4.90 1.63
N ASP A 19 13.25 -5.57 2.77
CA ASP A 19 13.60 -6.98 2.85
C ASP A 19 12.57 -7.75 3.70
N LYS A 20 12.02 -8.82 3.13
CA LYS A 20 10.95 -9.60 3.77
C LYS A 20 11.46 -10.59 4.82
N GLU A 21 12.71 -11.02 4.73
CA GLU A 21 13.29 -12.00 5.65
C GLU A 21 13.70 -11.32 6.95
N THR A 22 14.36 -10.17 6.84
CA THR A 22 14.88 -9.38 7.96
C THR A 22 13.88 -8.35 8.48
N ARG A 23 12.85 -8.02 7.69
CA ARG A 23 11.91 -6.91 7.93
C ARG A 23 12.59 -5.54 7.96
N GLU A 24 13.69 -5.38 7.22
CA GLU A 24 14.32 -4.07 7.04
C GLU A 24 13.32 -3.09 6.42
N THR A 25 13.08 -1.97 7.11
CA THR A 25 12.19 -0.90 6.65
C THR A 25 12.92 0.08 5.73
N PHE A 26 12.15 0.93 5.05
CA PHE A 26 12.69 2.02 4.23
C PHE A 26 13.16 3.19 5.10
N ASN A 27 14.24 3.86 4.69
CA ASN A 27 14.63 5.12 5.31
C ASN A 27 13.75 6.30 4.84
N ASP A 28 13.91 7.48 5.45
CA ASP A 28 13.08 8.66 5.18
C ASP A 28 13.06 9.06 3.68
N ASP A 29 14.23 9.08 3.02
CA ASP A 29 14.33 9.43 1.59
C ASP A 29 13.68 8.36 0.69
N GLU A 30 13.85 7.08 1.04
CA GLU A 30 13.21 5.95 0.36
C GLU A 30 11.69 5.99 0.53
N CYS A 31 11.19 6.31 1.73
CA CYS A 31 9.76 6.49 2.03
C CYS A 31 9.15 7.64 1.23
N GLU A 32 9.80 8.81 1.20
CA GLU A 32 9.33 9.96 0.44
C GLU A 32 9.25 9.63 -1.07
N ARG A 33 10.28 8.98 -1.63
CA ARG A 33 10.31 8.52 -3.02
C ARG A 33 9.21 7.50 -3.32
N LEU A 34 9.06 6.48 -2.47
CA LEU A 34 8.12 5.38 -2.69
C LEU A 34 6.67 5.82 -2.46
N LEU A 35 6.36 6.40 -1.30
CA LEU A 35 4.99 6.69 -0.87
C LEU A 35 4.42 7.93 -1.56
N ARG A 36 5.12 9.07 -1.49
CA ARG A 36 4.65 10.34 -2.07
C ARG A 36 5.03 10.45 -3.55
N GLY A 37 6.24 10.04 -3.90
CA GLY A 37 6.75 10.12 -5.26
C GLY A 37 6.07 9.16 -6.24
N PHE A 38 5.62 7.99 -5.77
CA PHE A 38 5.05 6.95 -6.64
C PHE A 38 3.67 6.46 -6.19
N LEU A 39 3.58 5.78 -5.04
CA LEU A 39 2.39 4.99 -4.66
C LEU A 39 1.12 5.82 -4.57
N SER A 40 1.15 6.96 -3.87
CA SER A 40 -0.04 7.80 -3.70
C SER A 40 -0.67 8.20 -5.03
N LYS A 41 0.17 8.58 -6.00
CA LYS A 41 -0.28 8.96 -7.34
C LYS A 41 -0.70 7.73 -8.15
N ALA A 42 0.10 6.68 -8.17
CA ALA A 42 -0.18 5.48 -8.95
C ALA A 42 -1.47 4.77 -8.51
N LEU A 43 -1.73 4.68 -7.20
CA LEU A 43 -2.98 4.14 -6.66
C LEU A 43 -4.17 4.98 -7.09
N PHE A 44 -4.06 6.30 -6.99
CA PHE A 44 -5.11 7.22 -7.42
C PHE A 44 -5.39 7.15 -8.92
N ASP A 45 -4.35 7.15 -9.75
CA ASP A 45 -4.45 7.07 -11.21
C ASP A 45 -5.08 5.74 -11.68
N ASN A 46 -4.95 4.67 -10.89
CA ASN A 46 -5.61 3.38 -11.12
C ASN A 46 -6.99 3.27 -10.46
N GLY A 47 -7.52 4.35 -9.89
CA GLY A 47 -8.88 4.43 -9.35
C GLY A 47 -9.03 4.04 -7.88
N LEU A 48 -7.93 3.82 -7.16
CA LEU A 48 -7.94 3.51 -5.73
C LEU A 48 -7.53 4.73 -4.89
N TYR A 49 -8.52 5.37 -4.26
CA TYR A 49 -8.26 6.40 -3.26
C TYR A 49 -8.05 5.77 -1.87
N CYS A 50 -6.82 5.81 -1.39
CA CYS A 50 -6.45 5.33 -0.06
C CYS A 50 -5.29 6.16 0.50
N ARG A 51 -4.88 5.87 1.74
CA ARG A 51 -3.77 6.56 2.39
C ARG A 51 -2.51 5.72 2.29
N ALA A 52 -1.45 6.28 1.71
CA ALA A 52 -0.08 5.82 1.89
C ALA A 52 0.61 6.77 2.88
N ASP A 53 1.15 6.24 3.97
CA ASP A 53 1.72 7.04 5.07
C ASP A 53 2.93 6.34 5.70
N ASP A 54 3.77 7.12 6.37
CA ASP A 54 5.04 6.72 7.00
C ASP A 54 5.16 7.21 8.45
N ARG A 55 4.04 7.55 9.10
CA ARG A 55 4.03 7.88 10.54
C ARG A 55 4.25 6.61 11.37
N GLY A 56 5.49 6.16 11.45
CA GLY A 56 5.90 4.85 11.95
C GLY A 56 6.42 4.00 10.80
N ASP A 57 5.73 2.90 10.49
CA ASP A 57 6.08 2.05 9.36
C ASP A 57 5.41 2.55 8.07
N PRO A 58 6.10 2.45 6.91
CA PRO A 58 5.50 2.78 5.62
C PRO A 58 4.38 1.79 5.30
N VAL A 59 3.15 2.29 5.18
CA VAL A 59 1.93 1.49 5.10
C VAL A 59 0.95 2.04 4.06
N ILE A 60 0.27 1.13 3.36
CA ILE A 60 -0.97 1.43 2.64
C ILE A 60 -2.14 1.09 3.56
N GLN A 61 -2.94 2.09 3.90
CA GLN A 61 -4.11 1.96 4.75
C GLN A 61 -5.40 1.97 3.93
N LEU A 62 -6.21 0.94 4.10
CA LEU A 62 -7.50 0.75 3.47
C LEU A 62 -8.60 0.86 4.53
N ALA A 63 -9.55 1.76 4.28
CA ALA A 63 -10.72 1.97 5.13
C ALA A 63 -11.96 2.25 4.25
N PRO A 64 -12.40 1.28 3.43
CA PRO A 64 -13.51 1.49 2.51
C PRO A 64 -14.84 1.75 3.26
N PRO A 65 -15.85 2.31 2.57
CA PRO A 65 -17.21 2.40 3.10
C PRO A 65 -17.74 1.03 3.54
N LEU A 66 -18.52 0.98 4.64
CA LEU A 66 -19.05 -0.28 5.18
C LEU A 66 -20.10 -0.96 4.30
N THR A 67 -20.53 -0.30 3.23
CA THR A 67 -21.45 -0.84 2.21
C THR A 67 -20.72 -1.54 1.06
N ILE A 68 -19.39 -1.58 1.07
CA ILE A 68 -18.56 -2.21 0.03
C ILE A 68 -18.86 -3.71 -0.08
N GLY A 69 -18.88 -4.25 -1.30
CA GLY A 69 -19.09 -5.66 -1.59
C GLY A 69 -17.84 -6.36 -2.11
N GLN A 70 -17.98 -7.67 -2.38
CA GLN A 70 -16.89 -8.51 -2.88
C GLN A 70 -16.27 -7.95 -4.17
N LYS A 71 -17.09 -7.42 -5.08
CA LYS A 71 -16.64 -6.90 -6.36
C LYS A 71 -15.64 -5.75 -6.18
N GLU A 72 -15.94 -4.80 -5.31
CA GLU A 72 -15.04 -3.68 -5.06
C GLU A 72 -13.79 -4.13 -4.29
N PHE A 73 -13.86 -5.16 -3.45
CA PHE A 73 -12.66 -5.78 -2.86
C PHE A 73 -11.75 -6.40 -3.92
N ASP A 74 -12.31 -7.07 -4.93
CA ASP A 74 -11.54 -7.62 -6.05
C ASP A 74 -10.88 -6.49 -6.86
N GLU A 75 -11.57 -5.35 -7.04
CA GLU A 75 -11.01 -4.15 -7.69
C GLU A 75 -9.87 -3.53 -6.87
N ILE A 76 -10.03 -3.43 -5.55
CA ILE A 76 -8.97 -2.95 -4.63
C ILE A 76 -7.74 -3.86 -4.71
N GLU A 77 -7.93 -5.18 -4.60
CA GLU A 77 -6.85 -6.17 -4.65
C GLU A 77 -6.09 -6.10 -5.98
N SER A 78 -6.82 -6.10 -7.10
CA SER A 78 -6.22 -6.02 -8.44
C SER A 78 -5.42 -4.74 -8.63
N THR A 79 -5.96 -3.60 -8.18
CA THR A 79 -5.26 -2.30 -8.26
C THR A 79 -3.99 -2.31 -7.41
N LEU A 80 -4.07 -2.80 -6.17
CA LEU A 80 -2.91 -2.93 -5.29
C LEU A 80 -1.85 -3.83 -5.92
N ARG A 81 -2.24 -4.96 -6.51
CA ARG A 81 -1.30 -5.87 -7.18
C ARG A 81 -0.56 -5.18 -8.31
N ILE A 82 -1.27 -4.49 -9.21
CA ILE A 82 -0.66 -3.77 -10.33
C ILE A 82 0.36 -2.74 -9.81
N VAL A 83 -0.07 -1.87 -8.89
CA VAL A 83 0.76 -0.76 -8.42
C VAL A 83 1.94 -1.25 -7.58
N LEU A 84 1.74 -2.25 -6.71
CA LEU A 84 2.83 -2.82 -5.91
C LEU A 84 3.83 -3.61 -6.76
N THR A 85 3.41 -4.21 -7.87
CA THR A 85 4.33 -4.82 -8.84
C THR A 85 5.18 -3.75 -9.52
N GLN A 86 4.57 -2.65 -9.98
CA GLN A 86 5.31 -1.53 -10.59
C GLN A 86 6.24 -0.84 -9.59
N ALA A 87 5.84 -0.74 -8.32
CA ALA A 87 6.68 -0.18 -7.27
C ALA A 87 8.03 -0.91 -7.13
N LEU A 88 8.09 -2.21 -7.44
CA LEU A 88 9.34 -2.97 -7.43
C LEU A 88 10.33 -2.52 -8.51
N GLU A 89 9.88 -1.86 -9.58
CA GLU A 89 10.74 -1.39 -10.67
C GLU A 89 11.40 -0.03 -10.35
N VAL A 90 10.88 0.69 -9.35
CA VAL A 90 11.36 2.04 -8.96
C VAL A 90 12.14 2.04 -7.64
N LEU A 91 12.25 0.88 -6.98
CA LEU A 91 13.00 0.69 -5.74
C LEU A 91 14.49 0.47 -6.02
#